data_AF-A0A7C2YLL6-F1
#
_entry.id   AF-A0A7C2YLL6-F1
#
_cell.length_a   1.000
_cell.length_b   1.000
_cell.length_c   1.000
_cell.angle_alpha   90.00
_cell.angle_beta   90.00
_cell.angle_gamma   90.00
#
_symmetry.space_group_name_H-M   'P 1'
#
loop_
_entity.id
_entity.type
_entity.pdbx_description
1 polymer ?
#
loop_
_entity_poly.entity_id
_entity_poly.type
_entity_poly.pdbx_seq_one_letter_code
_entity_poly.pdbx_strand_id
1 'polypeptide(L)'
;MALAADRNGYPGPKHVLELKKELKLTGDQEAAMQKLFDEMREKALAKGRDVLLAEKRLEEGFAQGRPEAELREETYRVATLKAELRWVHLSTHLATRNALTPEQLAAYQRIRRGGMENPHAH
;
A
#
# COMPACT_ATOMS: atom_id res chain seq x y z
N MET A 1 -3.46 -1.74 3.95
CA MET A 1 -2.09 -2.28 4.12
C MET A 1 -1.04 -1.24 4.55
N ALA A 2 -1.25 0.04 4.27
CA ALA A 2 -0.28 1.11 4.56
C ALA A 2 -0.59 1.94 5.83
N LEU A 3 -1.41 1.46 6.77
CA LEU A 3 -1.84 2.24 7.96
C LEU A 3 -0.68 2.87 8.74
N ALA A 4 0.47 2.18 8.82
CA ALA A 4 1.67 2.72 9.45
C ALA A 4 2.21 3.96 8.72
N ALA A 5 2.23 3.94 7.39
CA ALA A 5 2.62 5.08 6.58
C ALA A 5 1.56 6.19 6.65
N ASP A 6 0.29 5.84 6.43
CA ASP A 6 -0.83 6.78 6.45
C ASP A 6 -0.86 7.57 7.76
N ARG A 7 -0.90 6.89 8.91
CA ARG A 7 -0.98 7.58 10.22
C ARG A 7 0.21 8.52 10.48
N ASN A 8 1.37 8.24 9.90
CA ASN A 8 2.58 9.04 10.07
C ASN A 8 2.81 10.09 8.98
N GLY A 9 1.78 10.39 8.17
CA GLY A 9 1.84 11.50 7.21
C GLY A 9 2.58 11.16 5.91
N TYR A 10 2.72 9.88 5.60
CA TYR A 10 3.26 9.40 4.33
C TYR A 10 2.09 9.14 3.37
N PRO A 11 1.82 10.04 2.41
CA PRO A 11 0.69 9.89 1.51
C PRO A 11 0.90 8.71 0.57
N GLY A 12 -0.21 8.09 0.15
CA GLY A 12 -0.22 7.20 -1.01
C GLY A 12 -0.44 7.99 -2.31
N PRO A 13 0.03 7.50 -3.46
CA PRO A 13 0.03 8.26 -4.72
C PRO A 13 -1.40 8.59 -5.19
N LYS A 14 -2.37 7.69 -4.94
CA LYS A 14 -3.79 7.95 -5.21
C LYS A 14 -4.31 9.19 -4.47
N HIS A 15 -4.03 9.30 -3.16
CA HIS A 15 -4.47 10.44 -2.36
C HIS A 15 -3.80 11.75 -2.81
N VAL A 16 -2.55 11.68 -3.28
CA VAL A 16 -1.85 12.86 -3.83
C VAL A 16 -2.49 13.29 -5.15
N LEU A 17 -2.81 12.35 -6.04
CA LEU A 17 -3.50 12.63 -7.30
C LEU A 17 -4.90 13.22 -7.08
N GLU A 18 -5.64 12.73 -6.08
CA GLU A 18 -6.95 13.26 -5.69
C GLU A 18 -6.87 14.73 -5.22
N LEU A 19 -5.72 15.13 -4.63
CA LEU A 19 -5.47 16.47 -4.10
C LEU A 19 -4.58 17.33 -5.00
N LYS A 20 -4.47 16.99 -6.29
CA LYS A 20 -3.45 17.58 -7.18
C LYS A 20 -3.54 19.11 -7.30
N LYS A 21 -4.76 19.66 -7.25
CA LYS A 21 -5.00 21.11 -7.34
C LYS A 21 -4.61 21.80 -6.04
N GLU A 22 -5.00 21.23 -4.92
CA GLU A 22 -4.74 21.71 -3.57
C GLU A 22 -3.24 21.67 -3.24
N LEU A 23 -2.54 20.63 -3.72
CA LEU A 23 -1.10 20.46 -3.58
C LEU A 23 -0.29 21.16 -4.68
N LYS A 24 -0.97 21.77 -5.67
CA LYS A 24 -0.35 22.45 -6.81
C LYS A 24 0.73 21.59 -7.46
N LEU A 25 0.41 20.33 -7.76
CA LEU A 25 1.38 19.41 -8.37
C LEU A 25 1.83 19.95 -9.74
N THR A 26 3.11 19.78 -10.04
CA THR A 26 3.62 20.00 -11.40
C THR A 26 3.18 18.85 -12.31
N GLY A 27 3.23 19.05 -13.63
CA GLY A 27 2.98 17.97 -14.59
C GLY A 27 3.88 16.75 -14.37
N ASP A 28 5.15 16.99 -14.04
CA ASP A 28 6.11 15.92 -13.74
C ASP A 28 5.75 15.17 -12.45
N GLN A 29 5.28 15.87 -11.42
CA GLN A 29 4.81 15.24 -10.20
C GLN A 29 3.53 14.42 -10.44
N GLU A 30 2.57 14.93 -11.21
CA GLU A 30 1.36 14.17 -11.57
C GLU A 30 1.74 12.87 -12.31
N ALA A 31 2.63 12.96 -13.30
CA ALA A 31 3.11 11.80 -14.05
C ALA A 31 3.86 10.79 -13.15
N ALA A 32 4.71 11.28 -12.23
CA ALA A 32 5.41 10.44 -11.27
C ALA A 32 4.43 9.73 -10.31
N MET A 33 3.39 10.42 -9.83
CA MET A 33 2.39 9.82 -8.94
C MET A 33 1.57 8.77 -9.66
N GLN A 34 1.17 9.03 -10.91
CA GLN A 34 0.44 8.05 -11.71
C GLN A 34 1.29 6.79 -11.93
N LYS A 35 2.56 6.95 -12.30
CA LYS A 35 3.50 5.83 -12.45
C LYS A 35 3.64 5.02 -11.16
N LEU A 36 3.86 5.69 -10.02
CA LEU A 36 3.95 5.01 -8.72
C LEU A 36 2.67 4.23 -8.37
N PHE A 37 1.50 4.81 -8.66
CA PHE A 37 0.22 4.16 -8.44
C PHE A 37 0.06 2.90 -9.31
N ASP A 38 0.34 3.01 -10.60
CA ASP A 38 0.18 1.90 -11.55
C ASP A 38 1.14 0.75 -11.25
N GLU A 39 2.41 1.05 -11.00
CA GLU A 39 3.41 0.03 -10.63
C GLU A 39 3.06 -0.66 -9.31
N MET A 40 2.63 0.11 -8.29
CA MET A 40 2.19 -0.47 -7.02
C MET A 40 0.98 -1.38 -7.23
N ARG A 41 -0.01 -0.93 -8.02
CA ARG A 41 -1.23 -1.70 -8.30
C ARG A 41 -0.90 -3.02 -9.00
N GLU A 42 -0.06 -2.99 -10.03
CA GLU A 42 0.36 -4.19 -10.76
C GLU A 42 1.06 -5.19 -9.82
N LYS A 43 2.06 -4.73 -9.06
CA LYS A 43 2.80 -5.54 -8.09
C LYS A 43 1.88 -6.11 -7.01
N ALA A 44 0.96 -5.29 -6.49
CA ALA A 44 0.02 -5.72 -5.46
C ALA A 44 -0.96 -6.78 -5.97
N LEU A 45 -1.44 -6.66 -7.21
CA LEU A 45 -2.30 -7.67 -7.83
C LEU A 45 -1.54 -8.99 -8.05
N ALA A 46 -0.30 -8.94 -8.53
CA ALA A 46 0.53 -10.13 -8.70
C ALA A 46 0.77 -10.83 -7.36
N LYS A 47 1.23 -10.10 -6.34
CA LYS A 47 1.49 -10.66 -5.01
C LYS A 47 0.21 -11.13 -4.31
N GLY A 48 -0.91 -10.46 -4.52
CA GLY A 48 -2.22 -10.90 -4.03
C GLY A 48 -2.61 -12.28 -4.58
N ARG A 49 -2.37 -12.53 -5.87
CA ARG A 49 -2.58 -13.87 -6.47
C ARG A 49 -1.66 -14.91 -5.85
N ASP A 50 -0.37 -14.58 -5.65
CA ASP A 50 0.58 -15.50 -5.03
C ASP A 50 0.16 -15.88 -3.60
N VAL A 51 -0.33 -14.91 -2.81
CA VAL A 51 -0.88 -15.17 -1.47
C VAL A 51 -2.05 -16.14 -1.55
N LEU A 52 -3.04 -15.89 -2.41
CA LEU A 52 -4.20 -16.78 -2.55
C LEU A 52 -3.81 -18.21 -2.96
N LEU A 53 -2.84 -18.35 -3.87
CA LEU A 53 -2.34 -19.66 -4.28
C LEU A 53 -1.60 -20.38 -3.14
N ALA A 54 -0.84 -19.66 -2.31
CA ALA A 54 -0.15 -20.24 -1.16
C ALA A 54 -1.14 -20.66 -0.06
N GLU A 55 -2.15 -19.84 0.23
CA GLU A 55 -3.23 -20.20 1.18
C GLU A 55 -3.97 -21.47 0.71
N LYS A 56 -4.29 -21.56 -0.58
CA LYS A 56 -4.93 -22.76 -1.16
C LYS A 56 -4.06 -24.00 -1.02
N ARG A 57 -2.75 -23.91 -1.26
CA ARG A 57 -1.83 -25.04 -1.04
C ARG A 57 -1.74 -25.45 0.42
N LEU A 58 -1.73 -24.48 1.34
CA LEU A 58 -1.73 -24.76 2.78
C LEU A 58 -3.02 -25.49 3.18
N GLU A 59 -4.17 -25.02 2.73
CA GLU A 59 -5.48 -25.67 2.95
C GLU A 59 -5.51 -27.10 2.41
N GLU A 60 -5.09 -27.30 1.15
CA GLU A 60 -4.98 -28.63 0.53
C GLU A 60 -4.01 -29.54 1.29
N GLY A 61 -2.91 -29.00 1.80
CA GLY A 61 -1.95 -29.74 2.61
C GLY A 61 -2.58 -30.31 3.89
N PHE A 62 -3.37 -29.51 4.59
CA PHE A 62 -4.13 -29.98 5.76
C PHE A 62 -5.17 -31.03 5.37
N ALA A 63 -5.93 -30.80 4.29
CA ALA A 63 -6.95 -31.73 3.82
C ALA A 63 -6.37 -33.10 3.41
N GLN A 64 -5.12 -33.12 2.93
CA GLN A 64 -4.42 -34.34 2.51
C GLN A 64 -3.63 -35.01 3.64
N GLY A 65 -3.57 -34.41 4.84
CA GLY A 65 -2.76 -34.93 5.94
C GLY A 65 -1.26 -34.91 5.65
N ARG A 66 -0.77 -33.85 4.99
CA ARG A 66 0.66 -33.71 4.68
C ARG A 66 1.52 -33.61 5.96
N PRO A 67 2.81 -33.99 5.90
CA PRO A 67 3.70 -33.92 7.05
C PRO A 67 3.76 -32.53 7.67
N GLU A 68 3.89 -32.47 9.01
CA GLU A 68 3.97 -31.20 9.76
C GLU A 68 5.04 -30.25 9.20
N ALA A 69 6.18 -30.79 8.77
CA ALA A 69 7.27 -30.01 8.19
C ALA A 69 6.84 -29.24 6.91
N GLU A 70 6.05 -29.87 6.04
CA GLU A 70 5.54 -29.23 4.82
C GLU A 70 4.49 -28.15 5.14
N LEU A 71 3.59 -28.44 6.09
CA LEU A 71 2.59 -27.45 6.53
C LEU A 71 3.24 -26.22 7.16
N ARG A 72 4.31 -26.44 7.93
CA ARG A 72 5.12 -25.38 8.52
C ARG A 72 5.80 -24.53 7.45
N GLU A 73 6.36 -25.16 6.41
CA GLU A 73 6.99 -24.45 5.29
C GLU A 73 5.98 -23.58 4.53
N GLU A 74 4.82 -24.14 4.14
CA GLU A 74 3.78 -23.37 3.43
C GLU A 74 3.22 -22.23 4.30
N THR A 75 3.14 -22.42 5.62
CA THR A 75 2.76 -21.34 6.55
C THR A 75 3.75 -20.17 6.49
N TYR A 76 5.07 -20.44 6.50
CA TYR A 76 6.07 -19.39 6.36
C TYR A 76 6.05 -18.74 4.97
N ARG A 77 5.74 -19.52 3.93
CA ARG A 77 5.57 -18.99 2.57
C ARG A 77 4.42 -17.99 2.50
N VAL A 78 3.26 -18.33 3.05
CA VAL A 78 2.10 -17.42 3.15
C VAL A 78 2.49 -16.13 3.88
N ALA A 79 3.14 -16.25 5.04
CA ALA A 79 3.56 -15.09 5.83
C ALA A 79 4.52 -14.18 5.06
N THR A 80 5.47 -14.77 4.34
CA THR A 80 6.45 -14.03 3.51
C THR A 80 5.76 -13.27 2.39
N LEU A 81 4.86 -13.92 1.64
CA LEU A 81 4.13 -13.27 0.54
C LEU A 81 3.23 -12.13 1.04
N LYS A 82 2.58 -12.30 2.20
CA LYS A 82 1.81 -11.22 2.84
C LYS A 82 2.71 -10.05 3.27
N ALA A 83 3.91 -10.34 3.78
CA ALA A 83 4.88 -9.32 4.15
C ALA A 83 5.36 -8.54 2.93
N GLU A 84 5.68 -9.22 1.83
CA GLU A 84 6.05 -8.60 0.56
C GLU A 84 4.93 -7.71 0.01
N LEU A 85 3.69 -8.20 -0.01
CA LEU A 85 2.54 -7.41 -0.44
C LEU A 85 2.35 -6.16 0.43
N ARG A 86 2.49 -6.28 1.74
CA ARG A 86 2.48 -5.13 2.65
C ARG A 86 3.61 -4.14 2.34
N TRP A 87 4.80 -4.65 2.03
CA TRP A 87 5.95 -3.83 1.67
C TRP A 87 5.76 -3.08 0.36
N VAL A 88 5.12 -3.66 -0.66
CA VAL A 88 4.76 -2.96 -1.90
C VAL A 88 3.98 -1.68 -1.58
N HIS A 89 2.99 -1.75 -0.69
CA HIS A 89 2.25 -0.57 -0.27
C HIS A 89 3.11 0.42 0.53
N LEU A 90 3.82 -0.03 1.56
CA LEU A 90 4.61 0.87 2.42
C LEU A 90 5.73 1.58 1.66
N SER A 91 6.46 0.85 0.80
CA SER A 91 7.51 1.41 -0.05
C SER A 91 6.96 2.41 -1.06
N THR A 92 5.75 2.20 -1.60
CA THR A 92 5.11 3.17 -2.48
C THR A 92 4.76 4.47 -1.74
N HIS A 93 4.31 4.40 -0.49
CA HIS A 93 4.08 5.60 0.33
C HIS A 93 5.40 6.33 0.64
N LEU A 94 6.51 5.61 0.87
CA LEU A 94 7.84 6.22 1.02
C LEU A 94 8.26 6.96 -0.26
N ALA A 95 8.12 6.33 -1.42
CA ALA A 95 8.45 6.93 -2.71
C ALA A 95 7.58 8.15 -3.01
N THR A 96 6.27 8.06 -2.74
CA THR A 96 5.33 9.16 -2.89
C THR A 96 5.74 10.36 -2.05
N ARG A 97 6.08 10.14 -0.77
CA ARG A 97 6.53 11.20 0.13
C ARG A 97 7.83 11.87 -0.38
N ASN A 98 8.75 11.11 -0.96
CA ASN A 98 10.02 11.62 -1.46
C ASN A 98 9.89 12.45 -2.75
N ALA A 99 8.80 12.29 -3.48
CA ALA A 99 8.52 13.04 -4.71
C ALA A 99 7.80 14.38 -4.46
N LEU A 100 7.39 14.66 -3.22
CA LEU A 100 6.70 15.89 -2.83
C LEU A 100 7.65 16.85 -2.11
N THR A 101 7.41 18.15 -2.28
CA THR A 101 8.16 19.17 -1.55
C THR A 101 7.73 19.23 -0.07
N PRO A 102 8.56 19.79 0.82
CA PRO A 102 8.17 20.03 2.22
C PRO A 102 6.86 20.82 2.36
N GLU A 103 6.63 21.81 1.49
CA GLU A 103 5.42 22.64 1.49
C GLU A 103 4.18 21.83 1.10
N GLN A 104 4.30 20.96 0.09
CA GLN A 104 3.23 20.06 -0.33
C GLN A 104 2.89 19.03 0.75
N LEU A 105 3.91 18.47 1.42
CA LEU A 105 3.70 17.57 2.55
C LEU A 105 2.99 18.27 3.73
N ALA A 106 3.38 19.51 4.04
CA ALA A 106 2.71 20.31 5.06
C ALA A 106 1.26 20.65 4.67
N ALA A 107 0.99 20.96 3.40
CA ALA A 107 -0.37 21.17 2.89
C ALA A 107 -1.21 19.89 2.99
N TYR A 108 -0.68 18.74 2.55
CA TYR A 108 -1.34 17.44 2.65
C TYR A 108 -1.72 17.10 4.11
N GLN A 109 -0.80 17.29 5.05
CA GLN A 109 -1.06 17.02 6.47
C GLN A 109 -2.15 17.95 7.04
N ARG A 110 -2.18 19.23 6.66
CA ARG A 110 -3.23 20.17 7.06
C ARG A 110 -4.60 19.74 6.53
N ILE A 111 -4.69 19.41 5.23
CA ILE A 111 -5.93 18.93 4.60
C ILE A 111 -6.45 17.68 5.32
N ARG A 112 -5.55 16.72 5.61
CA ARG A 112 -5.94 15.48 6.27
C ARG A 112 -6.40 15.67 7.72
N ARG A 113 -5.77 16.58 8.47
CA ARG A 113 -6.21 16.91 9.84
C ARG A 113 -7.57 17.63 9.82
N GLY A 114 -7.76 18.61 8.93
CA GLY A 114 -9.04 19.32 8.79
C GLY A 114 -10.20 18.41 8.35
N GLY A 115 -9.92 17.38 7.55
CA GLY A 115 -10.92 16.35 7.20
C GLY A 115 -11.25 15.36 8.33
N MET A 116 -10.36 15.18 9.32
CA MET A 116 -10.61 14.34 10.50
C MET A 116 -11.33 15.10 11.62
N GLU A 117 -11.29 16.43 11.64
CA GLU A 117 -11.99 17.28 12.61
C GLU A 117 -13.46 17.56 12.25
N ASN A 118 -13.97 16.99 11.15
CA ASN A 118 -15.38 17.13 10.76
C ASN A 118 -16.11 15.77 10.69
N PRO A 119 -16.57 15.20 11.83
CA PRO A 119 -17.35 13.95 11.85
C PRO A 119 -18.80 14.12 11.39
N HIS A 120 -19.24 15.35 11.08
CA HIS A 120 -20.63 15.66 10.71
C HIS A 120 -20.67 16.67 9.56
N ALA A 121 -20.45 16.19 8.34
CA ALA A 121 -20.96 16.82 7.13
C ALA A 121 -21.91 15.83 6.44
N HIS A 122 -23.14 15.82 6.97
CA HIS A 122 -24.39 15.15 6.55
C HIS A 122 -24.47 13.63 6.67
#